data_AF-A0A4R5M9F5-F1
#
_entry.id   AF-A0A4R5M9F5-F1
#
_cell.length_a   1.000
_cell.length_b   1.000
_cell.length_c   1.000
_cell.angle_alpha   90.00
_cell.angle_beta   90.00
_cell.angle_gamma   90.00
#
_symmetry.space_group_name_H-M   'P 1'
#
loop_
_entity.id
_entity.type
_entity.pdbx_description
1 polymer ?
#
loop_
_entity_poly.entity_id
_entity_poly.type
_entity_poly.pdbx_seq_one_letter_code
_entity_poly.pdbx_strand_id
1 'polypeptide(L)'
;MKTIFIFNDSRPTDRRPCIAALGEDACLFARVEFDGRTREHIDYAFGCAHSLPAALEASVADPLNATRTRMFAAYDRIYGSGNWMPLWLDAPAKNDAWLKAISIFHRHPSKPCLSDVNFSDAALAKILDAIAGAPVAPIARMVH
;
A
#
# COMPACT_ATOMS: atom_id res chain seq x y z
N MET A 1 6.45 4.77 -21.15
CA MET A 1 6.65 4.05 -19.88
C MET A 1 6.83 5.08 -18.78
N LYS A 2 6.03 5.01 -17.70
CA LYS A 2 6.06 5.90 -16.54
C LYS A 2 6.79 5.24 -15.38
N THR A 3 7.62 6.00 -14.66
CA THR A 3 8.29 5.47 -13.46
C THR A 3 7.45 5.74 -12.22
N ILE A 4 7.31 4.73 -11.36
CA ILE A 4 6.69 4.85 -10.03
C ILE A 4 7.78 4.65 -8.99
N PHE A 5 8.14 5.72 -8.31
CA PHE A 5 9.17 5.74 -7.30
C PHE A 5 8.64 5.17 -5.99
N ILE A 6 9.28 4.11 -5.51
CA ILE A 6 8.98 3.47 -4.22
C ILE A 6 10.06 3.86 -3.23
N PHE A 7 9.68 4.42 -2.09
CA PHE A 7 10.62 4.91 -1.10
C PHE A 7 10.11 4.74 0.32
N ASN A 8 11.06 4.73 1.26
CA ASN A 8 10.77 4.70 2.68
C ASN A 8 10.33 6.10 3.14
N ASP A 9 9.05 6.23 3.52
CA ASP A 9 8.42 7.44 4.07
C ASP A 9 8.23 7.35 5.60
N SER A 10 8.97 6.44 6.26
CA SER A 10 8.92 6.30 7.71
C SER A 10 9.55 7.50 8.39
N ARG A 11 8.86 8.01 9.42
CA ARG A 11 9.39 9.01 10.34
C ARG A 11 10.02 8.33 11.56
N PRO A 12 10.93 9.00 12.28
CA PRO A 12 11.50 8.46 13.52
C PRO A 12 10.45 8.10 14.59
N THR A 13 9.28 8.72 14.54
CA THR A 13 8.15 8.48 15.45
C THR A 13 7.26 7.32 15.03
N ASP A 14 7.42 6.81 13.81
CA ASP A 14 6.53 5.78 13.28
C ASP A 14 6.88 4.43 13.91
N ARG A 15 5.86 3.78 14.49
CA ARG A 15 6.03 2.45 15.12
C ARG A 15 6.22 1.33 14.09
N ARG A 16 5.92 1.61 12.82
CA ARG A 16 5.92 0.67 11.71
C ARG A 16 6.57 1.32 10.49
N PRO A 17 7.33 0.56 9.68
CA PRO A 17 7.84 1.07 8.42
C PRO A 17 6.68 1.50 7.51
N CYS A 18 6.77 2.72 7.02
CA CYS A 18 5.83 3.33 6.10
C CYS A 18 6.48 3.51 4.74
N ILE A 19 5.85 2.98 3.70
CA ILE A 19 6.41 2.94 2.35
C ILE A 19 5.43 3.64 1.42
N ALA A 20 5.96 4.50 0.56
CA ALA A 20 5.16 5.30 -0.36
C ALA A 20 5.50 5.00 -1.82
N ALA A 21 4.50 5.18 -2.68
CA ALA A 21 4.62 5.09 -4.13
C ALA A 21 4.22 6.43 -4.77
N LEU A 22 5.15 7.06 -5.48
CA LEU A 22 4.95 8.34 -6.16
C LEU A 22 5.28 8.23 -7.64
N GLY A 23 4.36 8.65 -8.50
CA GLY A 23 4.60 8.75 -9.93
C GLY A 23 5.60 9.83 -10.32
N GLU A 24 6.22 9.68 -11.49
CA GLU A 24 7.09 10.71 -12.09
C GLU A 24 6.41 12.06 -12.35
N ASP A 25 5.08 12.07 -12.38
CA ASP A 25 4.21 13.24 -12.51
C ASP A 25 3.74 13.80 -11.16
N ALA A 26 4.34 13.34 -10.05
CA ALA A 26 3.97 13.67 -8.68
C ALA A 26 2.59 13.17 -8.21
N CYS A 27 1.99 12.19 -8.89
CA CYS A 27 0.80 11.51 -8.38
C CYS A 27 1.18 10.55 -7.24
N LEU A 28 0.66 10.79 -6.02
CA LEU A 28 0.84 9.86 -4.90
C LEU A 28 -0.18 8.73 -4.99
N PHE A 29 0.31 7.50 -5.19
CA PHE A 29 -0.53 6.32 -5.34
C PHE A 29 -0.91 5.69 -4.01
N ALA A 30 0.06 5.55 -3.11
CA ALA A 30 -0.14 4.87 -1.85
C ALA A 30 0.88 5.29 -0.81
N ARG A 31 0.47 5.18 0.45
CA ARG A 31 1.32 5.18 1.64
C ARG A 31 0.85 4.01 2.49
N VAL A 32 1.68 2.98 2.63
CA VAL A 32 1.31 1.70 3.25
C VAL A 32 2.25 1.40 4.41
N GLU A 33 1.66 1.07 5.56
CA GLU A 33 2.40 0.62 6.74
C GLU A 33 2.56 -0.89 6.72
N PHE A 34 3.77 -1.36 7.00
CA PHE A 34 4.08 -2.78 7.11
C PHE A 34 4.39 -3.15 8.55
N ASP A 35 4.02 -4.35 8.95
CA ASP A 35 4.44 -4.89 10.24
C ASP A 35 5.83 -5.54 10.13
N GLY A 36 6.36 -6.01 11.26
CA GLY A 36 7.67 -6.67 11.29
C GLY A 36 7.73 -7.96 10.48
N ARG A 37 6.60 -8.64 10.26
CA ARG A 37 6.54 -9.94 9.56
C ARG A 37 6.57 -9.78 8.04
N THR A 38 6.03 -8.67 7.53
CA THR A 38 5.94 -8.36 6.09
C THR A 38 7.09 -7.48 5.59
N ARG A 39 7.91 -6.95 6.52
CA ARG A 39 8.97 -5.97 6.23
C ARG A 39 10.00 -6.43 5.20
N GLU A 40 10.39 -7.70 5.21
CA GLU A 40 11.44 -8.22 4.33
C GLU A 40 10.96 -8.44 2.88
N HIS A 41 9.67 -8.22 2.61
CA HIS A 41 9.04 -8.52 1.32
C HIS A 41 8.26 -7.32 0.75
N ILE A 42 8.58 -6.12 1.23
CA ILE A 42 7.91 -4.88 0.80
C ILE A 42 8.14 -4.62 -0.69
N ASP A 43 9.35 -4.86 -1.19
CA ASP A 43 9.71 -4.76 -2.61
C ASP A 43 8.79 -5.61 -3.50
N TYR A 44 8.43 -6.82 -3.05
CA TYR A 44 7.42 -7.64 -3.71
C TYR A 44 6.04 -6.98 -3.66
N ALA A 45 5.61 -6.47 -2.50
CA ALA A 45 4.30 -5.84 -2.39
C ALA A 45 4.13 -4.65 -3.36
N PHE A 46 5.19 -3.88 -3.60
CA PHE A 46 5.15 -2.72 -4.51
C PHE A 46 5.47 -3.05 -5.98
N GLY A 47 5.81 -4.29 -6.30
CA GLY A 47 6.08 -4.70 -7.69
C GLY A 47 7.54 -4.67 -8.11
N CYS A 48 8.45 -4.25 -7.23
CA CYS A 48 9.89 -4.19 -7.53
C CYS A 48 10.54 -5.58 -7.57
N ALA A 49 10.05 -6.53 -6.79
CA ALA A 49 10.40 -7.95 -6.89
C ALA A 49 9.28 -8.77 -7.56
N HIS A 50 9.63 -9.87 -8.21
CA HIS A 50 8.68 -10.68 -8.99
C HIS A 50 8.12 -11.89 -8.25
N SER A 51 8.78 -12.35 -7.18
CA SER A 51 8.39 -13.56 -6.45
C SER A 51 8.49 -13.39 -4.94
N LEU A 52 7.66 -14.16 -4.24
CA LEU A 52 7.83 -14.45 -2.81
C LEU A 52 8.46 -15.83 -2.65
N PRO A 53 9.17 -16.09 -1.54
CA PRO A 53 9.60 -17.44 -1.20
C PRO A 53 8.41 -18.40 -1.13
N ALA A 54 8.51 -19.57 -1.76
CA ALA A 54 7.42 -20.55 -1.81
C ALA A 54 7.03 -21.10 -0.42
N ALA A 55 7.96 -21.07 0.54
CA ALA A 55 7.74 -21.54 1.92
C ALA A 55 7.18 -20.45 2.86
N LEU A 56 6.84 -19.27 2.34
CA LEU A 56 6.33 -18.18 3.17
C LEU A 56 4.92 -18.52 3.69
N GLU A 57 4.69 -18.30 4.99
CA GLU A 57 3.38 -18.56 5.60
C GLU A 57 2.28 -17.71 4.92
N ALA A 58 1.10 -18.31 4.73
CA ALA A 58 -0.06 -17.62 4.16
C ALA A 58 -0.42 -16.33 4.93
N SER A 59 -0.26 -16.33 6.26
CA SER A 59 -0.51 -15.16 7.11
C SER A 59 0.39 -13.95 6.79
N VAL A 60 1.52 -14.17 6.10
CA VAL A 60 2.43 -13.13 5.62
C VAL A 60 2.26 -12.90 4.11
N ALA A 61 2.12 -13.97 3.32
CA ALA A 61 1.96 -13.90 1.87
C ALA A 61 0.65 -13.22 1.44
N ASP A 62 -0.47 -13.53 2.08
CA ASP A 62 -1.79 -13.01 1.72
C ASP A 62 -1.88 -11.47 1.78
N PRO A 63 -1.47 -10.80 2.89
CA PRO A 63 -1.50 -9.34 2.92
C PRO A 63 -0.54 -8.70 1.89
N LEU A 64 0.61 -9.33 1.60
CA LEU A 64 1.55 -8.86 0.57
C LEU A 64 0.93 -8.95 -0.83
N ASN A 65 0.30 -10.09 -1.15
CA ASN A 65 -0.42 -10.31 -2.41
C ASN A 65 -1.58 -9.33 -2.57
N ALA A 66 -2.41 -9.17 -1.54
CA ALA A 66 -3.54 -8.24 -1.57
C ALA A 66 -3.08 -6.79 -1.79
N THR A 67 -1.98 -6.41 -1.14
CA THR A 67 -1.36 -5.09 -1.27
C THR A 67 -0.82 -4.87 -2.69
N ARG A 68 -0.14 -5.86 -3.26
CA ARG A 68 0.35 -5.85 -4.65
C ARG A 68 -0.79 -5.72 -5.66
N THR A 69 -1.82 -6.53 -5.54
CA THR A 69 -3.00 -6.47 -6.43
C THR A 69 -3.64 -5.09 -6.42
N ARG A 70 -3.80 -4.48 -5.24
CA ARG A 70 -4.38 -3.13 -5.11
C ARG A 70 -3.50 -2.06 -5.76
N MET A 71 -2.19 -2.13 -5.55
CA MET A 71 -1.27 -1.18 -6.17
C MET A 71 -1.24 -1.31 -7.68
N PHE A 72 -1.19 -2.52 -8.22
CA PHE A 72 -1.16 -2.74 -9.66
C PHE A 72 -2.44 -2.21 -10.31
N ALA A 73 -3.60 -2.45 -9.69
CA ALA A 73 -4.85 -1.86 -10.14
C ALA A 73 -4.85 -0.33 -10.09
N ALA A 74 -4.20 0.28 -9.10
CA ALA A 74 -4.06 1.74 -9.01
C ALA A 74 -3.14 2.30 -10.10
N TYR A 75 -2.02 1.63 -10.36
CA TYR A 75 -1.06 2.00 -11.41
C TYR A 75 -1.69 1.88 -12.80
N ASP A 76 -2.35 0.75 -13.08
CA ASP A 76 -3.07 0.50 -14.33
C ASP A 76 -4.16 1.55 -14.58
N ARG A 77 -4.86 1.99 -13.52
CA ARG A 77 -5.92 3.00 -13.64
C ARG A 77 -5.39 4.35 -14.12
N ILE A 78 -4.20 4.75 -13.69
CA ILE A 78 -3.64 6.08 -13.98
C ILE A 78 -2.78 6.07 -15.24
N TYR A 79 -1.94 5.05 -15.42
CA TYR A 79 -0.98 4.99 -16.53
C TYR A 79 -1.34 4.01 -17.63
N GLY A 80 -2.32 3.14 -17.42
CA GLY A 80 -2.65 2.03 -18.30
C GLY A 80 -1.75 0.81 -18.07
N SER A 81 -2.30 -0.37 -18.36
CA SER A 81 -1.60 -1.63 -18.11
C SER A 81 -0.34 -1.77 -18.95
N GLY A 82 0.77 -2.19 -18.33
CA GLY A 82 2.08 -2.32 -18.97
C GLY A 82 2.79 -1.00 -19.31
N ASN A 83 2.23 0.15 -18.94
CA ASN A 83 2.81 1.47 -19.23
C ASN A 83 3.52 2.10 -18.03
N TRP A 84 3.74 1.34 -16.96
CA TRP A 84 4.43 1.77 -15.75
C TRP A 84 5.48 0.77 -15.28
N MET A 85 6.46 1.27 -14.53
CA MET A 85 7.52 0.46 -13.93
C MET A 85 7.80 0.96 -12.51
N PRO A 86 7.70 0.10 -11.48
CA PRO A 86 8.04 0.47 -10.11
C PRO A 86 9.56 0.43 -9.93
N LEU A 87 10.12 1.47 -9.31
CA LEU A 87 11.54 1.60 -9.03
C LEU A 87 11.73 1.85 -7.54
N TRP A 88 12.40 0.92 -6.87
CA TRP A 88 12.83 1.12 -5.50
C TRP A 88 13.99 2.12 -5.44
N LEU A 89 13.87 3.14 -4.58
CA LEU A 89 14.88 4.17 -4.43
C LEU A 89 15.76 3.91 -3.20
N ASP A 90 16.96 3.36 -3.43
CA ASP A 90 17.97 3.20 -2.37
C ASP A 90 18.67 4.52 -2.03
N ALA A 91 18.91 5.37 -3.03
CA ALA A 91 19.58 6.66 -2.89
C ALA A 91 18.81 7.76 -3.61
N PRO A 92 17.68 8.25 -3.05
CA PRO A 92 16.81 9.23 -3.72
C PRO A 92 17.54 10.50 -4.17
N ALA A 93 18.50 10.98 -3.37
CA ALA A 93 19.27 12.19 -3.66
C ALA A 93 20.14 12.12 -4.93
N LYS A 94 20.36 10.92 -5.48
CA LYS A 94 21.15 10.70 -6.71
C LYS A 94 20.29 10.47 -7.95
N ASN A 95 18.96 10.47 -7.81
CA ASN A 95 18.04 10.19 -8.91
C ASN A 95 17.37 11.49 -9.39
N ASP A 96 17.81 12.02 -10.54
CA ASP A 96 17.31 13.28 -11.10
C ASP A 96 15.81 13.24 -11.41
N ALA A 97 15.29 12.10 -11.86
CA ALA A 97 13.88 11.93 -12.17
C ALA A 97 13.01 11.99 -10.90
N TRP A 98 13.49 11.39 -9.81
CA TRP A 98 12.89 11.53 -8.48
C TRP A 98 12.94 12.97 -7.98
N LEU A 99 14.10 13.63 -8.06
CA LEU A 99 14.26 15.02 -7.62
C LEU A 99 13.31 15.97 -8.38
N LYS A 100 13.09 15.71 -9.66
CA LYS A 100 12.10 16.43 -10.46
C LYS A 100 10.67 16.14 -9.98
N ALA A 101 10.30 14.87 -9.78
CA ALA A 101 8.98 14.47 -9.33
C ALA A 101 8.64 15.06 -7.94
N ILE A 102 9.56 15.01 -6.98
CA ILE A 102 9.34 15.58 -5.65
C ILE A 102 9.28 17.12 -5.70
N SER A 103 10.05 17.77 -6.59
CA SER A 103 9.92 19.22 -6.80
C SER A 103 8.54 19.58 -7.36
N ILE A 104 7.96 18.76 -8.24
CA ILE A 104 6.60 18.97 -8.75
C ILE A 104 5.59 18.77 -7.61
N PHE A 105 5.75 17.69 -6.84
CA PHE A 105 4.90 17.38 -5.68
C PHE A 105 4.86 18.50 -4.64
N HIS A 106 6.00 19.14 -4.36
CA HIS A 106 6.04 20.26 -3.41
C HIS A 106 5.42 21.56 -3.96
N ARG A 107 5.51 21.81 -5.27
CA ARG A 107 4.92 23.00 -5.92
C ARG A 107 3.41 22.87 -6.09
N HIS A 108 2.96 21.65 -6.35
CA HIS A 108 1.57 21.29 -6.47
C HIS A 108 1.37 20.08 -5.56
N PRO A 109 1.03 20.28 -4.27
CA PRO A 109 0.53 19.19 -3.45
C PRO A 109 -0.79 18.72 -4.10
N SER A 110 -0.66 17.87 -5.10
CA SER A 110 -1.76 17.33 -5.88
C SER A 110 -2.71 16.62 -4.93
N LYS A 111 -4.01 16.80 -5.15
CA LYS A 111 -5.06 16.02 -4.49
C LYS A 111 -4.67 14.55 -4.54
N PRO A 112 -4.78 13.79 -3.43
CA PRO A 112 -4.45 12.37 -3.42
C PRO A 112 -5.15 11.67 -4.60
N CYS A 113 -4.39 10.91 -5.39
CA CYS A 113 -4.93 10.09 -6.48
C CYS A 113 -5.71 8.87 -5.96
N LEU A 114 -5.71 8.68 -4.63
CA LEU A 114 -6.71 7.87 -3.95
C LEU A 114 -8.05 8.52 -4.25
N SER A 115 -8.82 7.90 -5.14
CA SER A 115 -10.26 8.11 -5.22
C SER A 115 -10.77 8.20 -3.78
N ASP A 116 -11.42 9.31 -3.44
CA ASP A 116 -12.12 9.46 -2.16
C ASP A 116 -12.81 8.12 -1.88
N VAL A 117 -12.26 7.36 -0.92
CA VAL A 117 -13.06 6.33 -0.29
C VAL A 117 -14.03 7.17 0.52
N ASN A 118 -15.12 7.56 -0.12
CA ASN A 118 -16.28 8.11 0.54
C ASN A 118 -16.76 6.98 1.47
N PHE A 119 -16.17 6.92 2.66
CA PHE A 119 -16.76 6.30 3.82
C PHE A 119 -18.06 7.07 4.04
N SER A 120 -19.11 6.66 3.33
CA SER A 120 -20.43 7.18 3.59
C SER A 120 -20.85 6.68 4.96
N ASP A 121 -21.61 7.50 5.69
CA ASP A 121 -22.19 7.09 6.97
C ASP A 121 -22.98 5.78 6.84
N ALA A 122 -23.52 5.49 5.66
CA ALA A 122 -24.19 4.23 5.34
C ALA A 122 -23.24 3.02 5.30
N ALA A 123 -22.00 3.18 4.82
CA ALA A 123 -21.01 2.11 4.84
C ALA A 123 -20.50 1.85 6.27
N LEU A 124 -20.32 2.91 7.06
CA LEU A 124 -19.96 2.80 8.47
C LEU A 124 -21.08 2.15 9.30
N ALA A 125 -22.34 2.57 9.08
CA ALA A 125 -23.50 2.00 9.76
C ALA A 125 -23.65 0.49 9.49
N LYS A 126 -23.42 0.03 8.24
CA LYS A 126 -23.45 -1.40 7.92
C LYS A 126 -22.37 -2.21 8.63
N ILE A 127 -21.18 -1.63 8.82
CA ILE A 127 -20.09 -2.28 9.56
C ILE A 127 -20.47 -2.35 11.05
N LEU A 128 -21.00 -1.28 11.61
CA LEU A 128 -21.41 -1.22 13.01
C LEU A 128 -22.58 -2.17 13.30
N ASP A 129 -23.58 -2.25 12.41
CA ASP A 129 -24.69 -3.20 12.53
C ASP A 129 -24.22 -4.65 12.42
N ALA A 130 -23.24 -4.95 11.56
CA ALA A 130 -22.67 -6.28 11.46
C ALA A 130 -21.90 -6.70 12.73
N ILE A 131 -21.28 -5.75 13.43
CA ILE A 131 -20.59 -5.99 14.70
C ILE A 131 -21.60 -6.14 15.85
N ALA A 132 -22.62 -5.27 15.91
CA ALA A 132 -23.64 -5.28 16.94
C ALA A 132 -24.62 -6.46 16.81
N GLY A 133 -24.85 -6.93 15.59
CA GLY A 133 -25.71 -8.08 15.28
C GLY A 133 -25.00 -9.43 15.31
N ALA A 134 -23.70 -9.49 15.61
CA ALA A 134 -22.97 -10.74 15.68
C ALA A 134 -23.49 -11.60 16.86
N PRO A 135 -24.06 -12.80 16.61
CA PRO A 135 -24.52 -13.65 17.70
C PRO A 135 -23.32 -14.08 18.54
N VAL A 136 -23.38 -13.81 19.84
CA VAL A 136 -22.45 -14.36 20.84
C VAL A 136 -22.55 -15.88 20.75
N ALA A 137 -21.53 -16.52 20.18
CA ALA A 137 -21.46 -17.98 20.16
C ALA A 137 -21.53 -18.49 21.61
N PRO A 138 -22.48 -19.39 21.94
CA PRO A 138 -22.56 -19.91 23.30
C PRO A 138 -21.30 -20.71 23.59
N ILE A 139 -20.59 -20.31 24.64
CA ILE A 139 -19.46 -21.06 25.20
C ILE A 139 -20.03 -22.40 25.67
N ALA A 140 -19.85 -23.44 24.87
CA ALA A 140 -20.14 -24.81 25.28
C ALA A 140 -19.14 -25.20 26.38
N ARG A 141 -19.56 -25.01 27.63
CA ARG A 141 -18.87 -25.54 28.80
C ARG A 141 -18.95 -27.07 28.72
N MET A 142 -17.83 -27.70 28.33
CA MET A 142 -17.59 -29.11 28.62
C MET A 142 -17.76 -29.33 30.13
N VAL A 143 -18.69 -30.22 30.50
CA VAL A 143 -18.74 -30.81 31.84
C VAL A 143 -18.52 -32.30 31.66
N HIS A 144 -17.51 -32.80 32.37
CA HIS A 144 -17.07 -34.19 32.44
C HIS A 144 -18.17 -35.15 32.89
#